data_AF-A0A0F9D970-F1
#
_entry.id   AF-A0A0F9D970-F1
#
_cell.length_a   1.000
_cell.length_b   1.000
_cell.length_c   1.000
_cell.angle_alpha   90.00
_cell.angle_beta   90.00
_cell.angle_gamma   90.00
#
_symmetry.space_group_name_H-M   'P 1'
#
loop_
_entity.id
_entity.type
_entity.pdbx_description
1 polymer ?
#
loop_
_entity_poly.entity_id
_entity_poly.type
_entity_poly.pdbx_seq_one_letter_code
_entity_poly.pdbx_strand_id
1 'polypeptide(L)'
;MATELSTKFLTLSDWAKRQDPNMKGVADVIEQLAETNPLLADASMMEGNLTTGHRSTQRTTQPSGTWRQLNQGVAETKSTTRQVDDSTGMLTAYSAVDVVLANLNGNSQAFRRSEDAAFILGLGEDATDAILYGNSGTEPEKPHGLAPRYNSLTDTVGAAGNVINAGGSGSDNASMWLITWGPKTTTLIHPKGTPVGLQIKDQGERPWDDSSSNPYQAYV
;
A
#
# COMPACT_ATOMS: atom_id res chain seq x y z
N MET A 1 0.51 -7.07 32.12
CA MET A 1 -0.91 -6.68 31.96
C MET A 1 -1.11 -5.18 31.68
N ALA A 2 -0.24 -4.25 32.10
CA ALA A 2 -0.41 -2.82 31.79
C ALA A 2 0.27 -2.33 30.48
N THR A 3 1.16 -3.12 29.89
CA THR A 3 2.05 -2.67 28.80
C THR A 3 1.41 -2.63 27.41
N GLU A 4 0.32 -3.40 27.18
CA GLU A 4 -0.42 -3.42 25.91
C GLU A 4 -1.56 -2.39 25.88
N LEU A 5 -2.02 -1.94 27.06
CA LEU A 5 -3.20 -1.08 27.17
C LEU A 5 -2.94 0.33 26.63
N SER A 6 -1.72 0.85 26.82
CA SER A 6 -1.32 2.18 26.33
C SER A 6 -0.90 2.18 24.85
N THR A 7 -0.67 1.02 24.24
CA THR A 7 -0.15 0.89 22.87
C THR A 7 -1.22 0.46 21.88
N LYS A 8 -2.23 -0.30 22.30
CA LYS A 8 -3.30 -0.80 21.42
C LYS A 8 -4.63 -0.09 21.58
N PHE A 9 -4.90 0.50 22.74
CA PHE A 9 -6.21 1.05 23.06
C PHE A 9 -6.07 2.50 23.49
N LEU A 10 -7.05 3.34 23.12
CA LEU A 10 -7.11 4.67 23.70
C LEU A 10 -7.36 4.56 25.21
N THR A 11 -6.50 5.22 25.97
CA THR A 11 -6.65 5.30 27.42
C THR A 11 -7.35 6.59 27.82
N LEU A 12 -7.79 6.64 29.08
CA LEU A 12 -8.30 7.89 29.68
C LEU A 12 -7.26 9.03 29.62
N SER A 13 -5.96 8.70 29.61
CA SER A 13 -4.89 9.69 29.49
C SER A 13 -4.80 10.30 28.08
N ASP A 14 -5.09 9.51 27.04
CA ASP A 14 -5.12 9.97 25.65
C ASP A 14 -6.39 10.80 25.41
N TRP A 15 -7.50 10.37 25.99
CA TRP A 15 -8.74 11.14 26.00
C TRP A 15 -8.54 12.53 26.64
N ALA A 16 -7.91 12.59 27.83
CA ALA A 16 -7.69 13.85 28.53
C ALA A 16 -6.77 14.82 27.76
N LYS A 17 -5.78 14.30 27.03
CA LYS A 17 -4.89 15.12 26.19
C LYS A 17 -5.57 15.65 24.93
N ARG A 18 -6.63 14.98 24.44
CA ARG A 18 -7.42 15.38 23.27
C ARG A 18 -8.58 16.31 23.61
N GLN A 19 -8.68 16.80 24.84
CA GLN A 19 -9.71 17.74 25.24
C GLN A 19 -9.23 19.19 25.05
N ASP A 20 -10.11 20.07 24.57
CA ASP A 20 -9.82 21.52 24.51
C ASP A 20 -9.47 22.03 25.92
N PRO A 21 -8.53 22.98 26.08
CA PRO A 21 -8.25 23.64 27.37
C PRO A 21 -9.48 24.12 28.16
N ASN A 22 -10.62 24.36 27.50
CA ASN A 22 -11.89 24.73 28.14
C ASN A 22 -12.79 23.53 28.54
N MET A 23 -12.37 22.29 28.30
CA MET A 23 -13.10 21.03 28.54
C MET A 23 -14.51 20.96 27.90
N LYS A 24 -14.76 21.78 26.87
CA LYS A 24 -16.07 21.88 26.20
C LYS A 24 -16.15 21.14 24.86
N GLY A 25 -15.02 20.58 24.38
CA GLY A 25 -14.94 19.89 23.10
C GLY A 25 -13.67 19.06 22.96
N VAL A 26 -13.56 18.37 21.83
CA VAL A 26 -12.33 17.70 21.38
C VAL A 26 -11.41 18.77 20.78
N ALA A 27 -10.14 18.78 21.18
CA ALA A 27 -9.14 19.69 20.63
C ALA A 27 -8.85 19.36 19.16
N ASP A 28 -8.59 20.40 18.34
CA ASP A 28 -8.09 20.20 16.99
C ASP A 28 -6.68 19.61 17.08
N VAL A 29 -6.54 18.35 16.65
CA VAL A 29 -5.26 17.65 16.60
C VAL A 29 -4.50 18.14 15.37
N ILE A 30 -3.31 18.70 15.58
CA ILE A 30 -2.40 19.04 14.49
C ILE A 30 -1.61 17.79 14.13
N GLU A 31 -1.85 17.27 12.93
CA GLU A 31 -1.17 16.09 12.40
C GLU A 31 0.27 16.42 11.98
N GLN A 32 1.20 16.43 12.94
CA GLN A 32 2.61 16.73 12.69
C GLN A 32 3.36 15.55 12.04
N LEU A 33 2.85 14.34 12.20
CA LEU A 33 3.42 13.10 11.66
C LEU A 33 2.95 12.79 10.24
N ALA A 34 1.88 13.43 9.78
CA ALA A 34 1.31 13.16 8.46
C ALA A 34 2.30 13.55 7.36
N GLU A 35 2.86 12.55 6.68
CA GLU A 35 3.64 12.78 5.48
C GLU A 35 2.70 12.89 4.27
N THR A 36 2.59 14.09 3.70
CA THR A 36 1.80 14.28 2.48
C THR A 36 2.55 13.72 1.28
N ASN A 37 2.32 12.45 0.95
CA ASN A 37 2.86 11.84 -0.27
C ASN A 37 1.82 11.85 -1.40
N PRO A 38 2.05 12.59 -2.51
CA PRO A 38 1.10 12.67 -3.61
C PRO A 38 1.07 11.42 -4.51
N LEU A 39 1.95 10.42 -4.28
CA LEU A 39 2.10 9.26 -5.16
C LEU A 39 0.78 8.50 -5.38
N LEU A 40 -0.02 8.31 -4.34
CA LEU A 40 -1.32 7.63 -4.44
C LEU A 40 -2.35 8.41 -5.28
N ALA A 41 -2.25 9.75 -5.29
CA ALA A 41 -3.17 10.60 -6.04
C ALA A 41 -2.78 10.71 -7.53
N ASP A 42 -1.49 10.59 -7.84
CA ASP A 42 -0.96 10.62 -9.20
C ASP A 42 -1.04 9.25 -9.91
N ALA A 43 -1.01 8.16 -9.14
CA ALA A 43 -0.98 6.82 -9.68
C ALA A 43 -2.26 6.44 -10.42
N SER A 44 -2.12 5.94 -11.65
CA SER A 44 -3.23 5.30 -12.37
C SER A 44 -3.51 3.91 -11.78
N MET A 45 -4.78 3.56 -11.60
CA MET A 45 -5.18 2.22 -11.14
C MET A 45 -6.09 1.52 -12.14
N MET A 46 -5.92 0.20 -12.29
CA MET A 46 -6.71 -0.65 -13.18
C MET A 46 -7.18 -1.93 -12.50
N GLU A 47 -8.23 -2.54 -13.04
CA GLU A 47 -8.74 -3.82 -12.55
C GLU A 47 -7.88 -4.99 -13.02
N GLY A 48 -7.57 -5.89 -12.09
CA GLY A 48 -6.91 -7.16 -12.37
C GLY A 48 -7.74 -8.03 -13.31
N ASN A 49 -7.06 -8.75 -14.22
CA ASN A 49 -7.73 -9.72 -15.10
C ASN A 49 -7.84 -11.12 -14.46
N LEU A 50 -7.06 -11.41 -13.42
CA LEU A 50 -7.18 -12.59 -12.58
C LEU A 50 -8.06 -12.27 -11.35
N THR A 51 -8.51 -13.30 -10.65
CA THR A 51 -9.30 -13.13 -9.43
C THR A 51 -8.53 -12.43 -8.31
N THR A 52 -7.23 -12.70 -8.17
CA THR A 52 -6.36 -12.18 -7.09
C THR A 52 -5.19 -11.33 -7.59
N GLY A 53 -5.21 -10.93 -8.87
CA GLY A 53 -4.07 -10.25 -9.47
C GLY A 53 -4.23 -9.87 -10.93
N HIS A 54 -3.11 -9.62 -11.60
CA HIS A 54 -3.06 -9.26 -13.01
C HIS A 54 -1.97 -10.06 -13.74
N ARG A 55 -2.32 -10.66 -14.87
CA ARG A 55 -1.40 -11.32 -15.80
C ARG A 55 -1.11 -10.40 -16.98
N SER A 56 0.14 -9.99 -17.12
CA SER A 56 0.64 -9.30 -18.30
C SER A 56 1.38 -10.28 -19.23
N THR A 57 1.22 -10.12 -20.54
CA THR A 57 1.97 -10.89 -21.54
C THR A 57 2.87 -9.94 -22.32
N GLN A 58 4.18 -10.16 -22.21
CA GLN A 58 5.20 -9.31 -22.80
C GLN A 58 5.94 -10.08 -23.88
N ARG A 59 6.16 -9.46 -25.04
CA ARG A 59 6.96 -10.05 -26.12
C ARG A 59 8.44 -9.93 -25.76
N THR A 60 9.18 -11.04 -25.79
CA THR A 60 10.59 -11.09 -25.43
C THR A 60 11.51 -11.03 -26.65
N THR A 61 11.06 -11.52 -27.80
CA THR A 61 11.83 -11.43 -29.06
C THR A 61 10.94 -11.08 -30.25
N GLN A 62 11.53 -10.39 -31.22
CA GLN A 62 10.90 -10.08 -32.50
C GLN A 62 11.68 -10.78 -33.63
N PRO A 63 11.01 -11.45 -34.57
CA PRO A 63 11.69 -12.04 -35.71
C PRO A 63 12.36 -10.95 -36.57
N SER A 64 13.58 -11.22 -37.01
CA SER A 64 14.33 -10.38 -37.95
C SER A 64 14.35 -11.01 -39.33
N GLY A 65 14.21 -10.20 -40.38
CA GLY A 65 14.38 -10.65 -41.75
C GLY A 65 15.85 -10.97 -42.06
N THR A 66 16.08 -11.90 -43.00
CA THR A 66 17.42 -12.21 -43.52
C THR A 66 17.52 -11.87 -45.00
N TRP A 67 18.58 -11.16 -45.38
CA TRP A 67 18.95 -10.95 -46.79
C TRP A 67 19.49 -12.27 -47.36
N ARG A 68 18.84 -12.81 -48.40
CA ARG A 68 19.26 -14.07 -49.04
C ARG A 68 19.89 -13.85 -50.42
N GLN A 69 20.83 -14.71 -50.80
CA GLN A 69 21.36 -14.75 -52.17
C GLN A 69 20.47 -15.61 -53.10
N LEU A 70 20.69 -15.48 -54.41
CA LEU A 70 20.06 -16.35 -55.41
C LEU A 70 20.39 -17.82 -55.12
N ASN A 71 19.36 -18.67 -55.14
CA ASN A 71 19.43 -20.11 -54.83
C ASN A 71 19.75 -20.49 -53.36
N GLN A 72 19.62 -19.56 -52.39
CA GLN A 72 19.77 -19.87 -50.96
C GLN A 72 18.41 -19.87 -50.22
N GLY A 73 18.21 -20.84 -49.31
CA GLY A 73 17.04 -20.88 -48.43
C GLY A 73 17.04 -19.76 -47.36
N VAL A 74 15.85 -19.46 -46.82
CA VAL A 74 15.65 -18.51 -45.71
C VAL A 74 15.29 -19.29 -44.46
N ALA A 75 15.93 -18.98 -43.33
CA ALA A 75 15.59 -19.61 -42.05
C ALA A 75 14.25 -19.07 -41.53
N GLU A 76 13.38 -19.97 -41.08
CA GLU A 76 12.14 -19.59 -40.40
C GLU A 76 12.44 -19.05 -39.00
N THR A 77 11.80 -17.94 -38.63
CA THR A 77 11.91 -17.37 -37.29
C THR A 77 10.52 -17.08 -36.73
N LYS A 78 10.40 -17.06 -35.40
CA LYS A 78 9.14 -16.73 -34.70
C LYS A 78 9.42 -15.83 -33.51
N SER A 79 8.45 -15.00 -33.15
CA SER A 79 8.49 -14.24 -31.89
C SER A 79 8.29 -15.16 -30.69
N THR A 80 8.89 -14.82 -29.56
CA THR A 80 8.61 -15.43 -28.26
C THR A 80 7.95 -14.42 -27.31
N THR A 81 7.15 -14.94 -26.39
CA THR A 81 6.42 -14.15 -25.38
C THR A 81 6.62 -14.77 -24.01
N ARG A 82 6.64 -13.94 -22.97
CA ARG A 82 6.65 -14.33 -21.56
C ARG A 82 5.42 -13.77 -20.86
N GLN A 83 4.86 -14.53 -19.94
CA GLN A 83 3.79 -14.07 -19.05
C GLN A 83 4.38 -13.72 -17.68
N VAL A 84 3.87 -12.67 -17.06
CA VAL A 84 4.22 -12.23 -15.71
C VAL A 84 2.93 -12.02 -14.94
N ASP A 85 2.87 -12.60 -13.75
CA ASP A 85 1.72 -12.53 -12.85
C ASP A 85 2.09 -11.67 -11.65
N ASP A 86 1.27 -10.65 -11.40
CA ASP A 86 1.37 -9.77 -10.25
C ASP A 86 0.19 -10.01 -9.32
N SER A 87 0.47 -10.31 -8.05
CA SER A 87 -0.54 -10.49 -7.01
C SER A 87 -0.92 -9.17 -6.35
N THR A 88 -2.15 -9.13 -5.84
CA THR A 88 -2.65 -8.01 -5.02
C THR A 88 -2.58 -8.33 -3.54
N GLY A 89 -2.42 -7.31 -2.70
CA GLY A 89 -2.51 -7.38 -1.24
C GLY A 89 -3.69 -6.55 -0.72
N MET A 90 -4.22 -6.91 0.44
CA MET A 90 -5.32 -6.18 1.09
C MET A 90 -4.79 -5.54 2.38
N LEU A 91 -4.80 -4.21 2.42
CA LEU A 91 -4.43 -3.44 3.60
C LEU A 91 -5.70 -3.01 4.35
N THR A 92 -5.84 -3.45 5.60
CA THR A 92 -7.00 -3.13 6.45
C THR A 92 -6.57 -2.89 7.89
N ALA A 93 -7.30 -2.00 8.56
CA ALA A 93 -7.17 -1.74 9.98
C ALA A 93 -8.56 -1.61 10.62
N TYR A 94 -8.64 -1.90 11.92
CA TYR A 94 -9.82 -1.61 12.74
C TYR A 94 -9.48 -0.46 13.70
N SER A 95 -10.28 0.59 13.65
CA SER A 95 -10.27 1.68 14.63
C SER A 95 -11.29 1.35 15.72
N ALA A 96 -10.83 0.78 16.83
CA ALA A 96 -11.69 0.36 17.93
C ALA A 96 -11.56 1.29 19.13
N VAL A 97 -12.68 1.85 19.60
CA VAL A 97 -12.73 2.78 20.74
C VAL A 97 -13.76 2.31 21.76
N ASP A 98 -13.40 2.29 23.05
CA ASP A 98 -14.32 1.94 24.14
C ASP A 98 -15.54 2.90 24.16
N VAL A 99 -16.75 2.32 24.22
CA VAL A 99 -18.03 3.05 24.23
C VAL A 99 -18.15 3.99 25.43
N VAL A 100 -17.75 3.53 26.61
CA VAL A 100 -17.80 4.33 27.83
C VAL A 100 -16.85 5.51 27.66
N LEU A 101 -15.62 5.26 27.17
CA LEU A 101 -14.60 6.29 26.95
C LEU A 101 -15.06 7.36 25.96
N ALA A 102 -15.62 6.94 24.82
CA ALA A 102 -16.09 7.85 23.78
C ALA A 102 -17.24 8.76 24.27
N ASN A 103 -18.10 8.26 25.16
CA ASN A 103 -19.26 8.98 25.66
C ASN A 103 -18.95 9.98 26.79
N LEU A 104 -17.75 9.98 27.38
CA LEU A 104 -17.39 10.95 28.44
C LEU A 104 -17.45 12.42 27.98
N ASN A 105 -17.19 12.71 26.70
CA ASN A 105 -17.09 14.08 26.18
C ASN A 105 -18.44 14.64 25.68
N GLY A 106 -19.53 13.86 25.73
CA GLY A 106 -20.83 14.28 25.17
C GLY A 106 -20.87 14.45 23.63
N ASN A 107 -19.73 14.29 22.95
CA ASN A 107 -19.58 14.33 21.50
C ASN A 107 -18.68 13.17 21.03
N SER A 108 -19.20 11.95 21.17
CA SER A 108 -18.50 10.71 20.81
C SER A 108 -18.12 10.64 19.32
N GLN A 109 -18.91 11.27 18.44
CA GLN A 109 -18.63 11.30 17.00
C GLN A 109 -17.38 12.10 16.65
N ALA A 110 -17.15 13.24 17.29
CA ALA A 110 -15.94 14.04 17.06
C ALA A 110 -14.69 13.31 17.56
N PHE A 111 -14.77 12.64 18.71
CA PHE A 111 -13.67 11.86 19.26
C PHE A 111 -13.31 10.69 18.36
N ARG A 112 -14.31 9.95 17.87
CA ARG A 112 -14.09 8.85 16.92
C ARG A 112 -13.48 9.33 15.61
N ARG A 113 -13.99 10.44 15.05
CA ARG A 113 -13.41 11.05 13.84
C ARG A 113 -11.94 11.42 14.00
N SER A 114 -11.54 11.92 15.18
CA SER A 114 -10.14 12.24 15.44
C SER A 114 -9.23 11.02 15.40
N GLU A 115 -9.74 9.86 15.85
CA GLU A 115 -8.98 8.61 15.78
C GLU A 115 -8.95 8.05 14.36
N ASP A 116 -10.10 8.01 13.69
CA ASP A 116 -10.21 7.51 12.32
C ASP A 116 -9.31 8.30 11.35
N ALA A 117 -9.13 9.60 11.57
CA ALA A 117 -8.22 10.44 10.77
C ALA A 117 -6.78 9.92 10.81
N ALA A 118 -6.27 9.52 11.99
CA ALA A 118 -4.92 8.98 12.13
C ALA A 118 -4.77 7.64 11.41
N PHE A 119 -5.78 6.77 11.47
CA PHE A 119 -5.78 5.50 10.72
C PHE A 119 -5.78 5.72 9.21
N ILE A 120 -6.55 6.69 8.70
CA ILE A 120 -6.58 7.02 7.27
C ILE A 120 -5.20 7.47 6.80
N LEU A 121 -4.52 8.29 7.59
CA LEU A 121 -3.17 8.79 7.29
C LEU A 121 -2.14 7.65 7.28
N GLY A 122 -2.09 6.87 8.36
CA GLY A 122 -1.15 5.74 8.46
C GLY A 122 -1.36 4.69 7.37
N LEU A 123 -2.62 4.39 7.02
CA LEU A 123 -2.92 3.48 5.90
C LEU A 123 -2.42 4.03 4.54
N GLY A 124 -2.46 5.36 4.35
CA GLY A 124 -1.93 6.00 3.15
C GLY A 124 -0.40 5.90 3.06
N GLU A 125 0.29 6.06 4.19
CA GLU A 125 1.74 5.91 4.30
C GLU A 125 2.14 4.45 4.03
N ASP A 126 1.53 3.49 4.73
CA ASP A 126 1.76 2.05 4.55
C ASP A 126 1.52 1.60 3.10
N ALA A 127 0.45 2.09 2.47
CA ALA A 127 0.16 1.79 1.07
C ALA A 127 1.23 2.34 0.12
N THR A 128 1.75 3.54 0.39
CA THR A 128 2.78 4.17 -0.43
C THR A 128 4.11 3.43 -0.29
N ASP A 129 4.49 3.07 0.93
CA ASP A 129 5.67 2.26 1.21
C ASP A 129 5.59 0.88 0.56
N ALA A 130 4.42 0.25 0.58
CA ALA A 130 4.21 -1.03 -0.08
C ALA A 130 4.36 -0.93 -1.62
N ILE A 131 3.93 0.17 -2.24
CA ILE A 131 4.10 0.39 -3.69
C ILE A 131 5.58 0.53 -4.07
N LEU A 132 6.38 1.19 -3.24
CA LEU A 132 7.81 1.39 -3.52
C LEU A 132 8.64 0.18 -3.09
N TYR A 133 8.48 -0.31 -1.88
CA TYR A 133 9.40 -1.25 -1.23
C TYR A 133 8.82 -2.62 -0.92
N GLY A 134 7.50 -2.82 -1.06
CA GLY A 134 6.84 -4.09 -0.77
C GLY A 134 7.45 -5.25 -1.55
N ASN A 135 7.67 -6.39 -0.89
CA ASN A 135 8.31 -7.55 -1.51
C ASN A 135 7.55 -8.85 -1.20
N SER A 136 6.74 -9.28 -2.16
CA SER A 136 6.00 -10.55 -2.10
C SER A 136 6.86 -11.82 -1.96
N GLY A 137 8.16 -11.74 -2.25
CA GLY A 137 9.08 -12.86 -2.06
C GLY A 137 9.46 -13.12 -0.60
N THR A 138 9.42 -12.07 0.24
CA THR A 138 9.70 -12.15 1.68
C THR A 138 8.42 -12.05 2.52
N GLU A 139 7.48 -11.23 2.06
CA GLU A 139 6.22 -10.91 2.73
C GLU A 139 5.07 -11.14 1.73
N PRO A 140 4.60 -12.39 1.56
CA PRO A 140 3.66 -12.76 0.52
C PRO A 140 2.30 -12.05 0.62
N GLU A 141 1.96 -11.49 1.78
CA GLU A 141 0.79 -10.66 2.02
C GLU A 141 0.88 -9.26 1.40
N LYS A 142 2.10 -8.76 1.13
CA LYS A 142 2.33 -7.44 0.55
C LYS A 142 2.42 -7.51 -0.99
N PRO A 143 1.99 -6.45 -1.69
CA PRO A 143 2.22 -6.34 -3.13
C PRO A 143 3.72 -6.27 -3.43
N HIS A 144 4.08 -6.67 -4.66
CA HIS A 144 5.46 -6.55 -5.14
C HIS A 144 5.70 -5.16 -5.75
N GLY A 145 6.38 -4.30 -4.99
CA GLY A 145 6.68 -2.92 -5.31
C GLY A 145 7.79 -2.72 -6.32
N LEU A 146 8.24 -1.47 -6.50
CA LEU A 146 9.22 -1.08 -7.53
C LEU A 146 10.67 -1.45 -7.15
N ALA A 147 11.06 -1.27 -5.90
CA ALA A 147 12.42 -1.53 -5.42
C ALA A 147 12.88 -2.97 -5.67
N PRO A 148 12.12 -4.03 -5.31
CA PRO A 148 12.56 -5.40 -5.61
C PRO A 148 12.55 -5.73 -7.10
N ARG A 149 11.76 -5.02 -7.93
CA ARG A 149 11.78 -5.17 -9.41
C ARG A 149 13.03 -4.57 -10.05
N TYR A 150 13.60 -3.53 -9.44
CA TYR A 150 14.77 -2.79 -9.93
C TYR A 150 15.97 -2.93 -8.97
N ASN A 151 16.18 -4.12 -8.42
CA ASN A 151 17.21 -4.37 -7.40
C ASN A 151 18.60 -4.75 -7.94
N SER A 152 18.77 -4.84 -9.25
CA SER A 152 19.99 -5.36 -9.88
C SER A 152 20.43 -4.53 -11.08
N LEU A 153 21.74 -4.27 -11.16
CA LEU A 153 22.41 -3.58 -12.27
C LEU A 153 22.82 -4.52 -13.41
N THR A 154 22.66 -5.83 -13.25
CA THR A 154 23.15 -6.83 -14.20
C THR A 154 22.06 -7.78 -14.68
N ASP A 155 20.81 -7.54 -14.31
CA ASP A 155 19.72 -8.45 -14.67
C ASP A 155 19.43 -8.46 -16.19
N THR A 156 19.15 -9.65 -16.69
CA THR A 156 18.87 -9.95 -18.11
C THR A 156 17.44 -9.61 -18.53
N VAL A 157 16.55 -9.34 -17.57
CA VAL A 157 15.11 -9.07 -17.80
C VAL A 157 14.84 -7.58 -18.12
N GLY A 158 15.85 -6.81 -18.53
CA GLY A 158 15.70 -5.43 -19.01
C GLY A 158 15.52 -4.37 -17.91
N ALA A 159 15.30 -4.77 -16.65
CA ALA A 159 15.22 -3.86 -15.51
C ALA A 159 16.54 -3.09 -15.30
N ALA A 160 17.68 -3.77 -15.46
CA ALA A 160 19.02 -3.18 -15.30
C ALA A 160 19.30 -1.99 -16.25
N GLY A 161 18.68 -1.97 -17.44
CA GLY A 161 18.83 -0.86 -18.38
C GLY A 161 18.15 0.44 -17.92
N ASN A 162 17.23 0.35 -16.96
CA ASN A 162 16.48 1.48 -16.41
C ASN A 162 16.99 1.92 -15.03
N VAL A 163 18.05 1.28 -14.50
CA VAL A 163 18.66 1.63 -13.21
C VAL A 163 19.95 2.40 -13.47
N ILE A 164 20.02 3.63 -12.98
CA ILE A 164 21.22 4.47 -13.06
C ILE A 164 21.96 4.39 -11.73
N ASN A 165 23.18 3.84 -11.74
CA ASN A 165 24.04 3.86 -10.56
C ASN A 165 24.70 5.23 -10.42
N ALA A 166 24.34 5.97 -9.37
CA ALA A 166 24.91 7.29 -9.04
C ALA A 166 26.30 7.22 -8.38
N GLY A 167 26.86 6.02 -8.17
CA GLY A 167 28.21 5.81 -7.63
C GLY A 167 28.32 5.75 -6.11
N GLY A 168 27.19 5.80 -5.38
CA GLY A 168 27.15 5.64 -3.92
C GLY A 168 27.52 4.22 -3.50
N SER A 169 28.23 4.09 -2.37
CA SER A 169 28.66 2.80 -1.80
C SER A 169 28.43 2.79 -0.30
N GLY A 170 28.05 1.64 0.26
CA GLY A 170 27.71 1.50 1.68
C GLY A 170 26.20 1.39 1.89
N SER A 171 25.75 1.58 3.13
CA SER A 171 24.33 1.49 3.53
C SER A 171 23.56 2.79 3.31
N ASP A 172 24.24 3.93 3.29
CA ASP A 172 23.61 5.25 3.37
C ASP A 172 23.39 5.83 1.97
N ASN A 173 22.64 5.07 1.17
CA ASN A 173 22.32 5.42 -0.20
C ASN A 173 20.83 5.72 -0.35
N ALA A 174 20.51 6.76 -1.10
CA ALA A 174 19.13 7.08 -1.50
C ALA A 174 18.92 6.83 -3.00
N SER A 175 17.68 6.56 -3.39
CA SER A 175 17.28 6.43 -4.78
C SER A 175 16.23 7.47 -5.16
N MET A 176 16.22 7.84 -6.43
CA MET A 176 15.18 8.69 -7.04
C MET A 176 14.44 7.88 -8.09
N TRP A 177 13.12 8.07 -8.17
CA TRP A 177 12.26 7.33 -9.08
C TRP A 177 11.60 8.29 -10.06
N LEU A 178 11.65 7.94 -11.35
CA LEU A 178 10.85 8.59 -12.40
C LEU A 178 9.89 7.55 -12.97
N ILE A 179 8.59 7.78 -12.75
CA ILE A 179 7.54 6.81 -13.10
C ILE A 179 6.64 7.44 -14.15
N THR A 180 6.24 6.64 -15.15
CA THR A 180 5.24 7.04 -16.14
C THR A 180 4.00 6.19 -15.99
N TRP A 181 2.94 6.79 -15.47
CA TRP A 181 1.66 6.12 -15.27
C TRP A 181 0.90 5.91 -16.58
N GLY A 182 0.32 4.73 -16.73
CA GLY A 182 -0.52 4.44 -17.88
C GLY A 182 -0.97 2.97 -17.96
N PRO A 183 -2.09 2.69 -18.68
CA PRO A 183 -2.69 1.35 -18.71
C PRO A 183 -1.82 0.26 -19.36
N LYS A 184 -0.79 0.66 -20.10
CA LYS A 184 0.18 -0.24 -20.76
C LYS A 184 1.61 -0.03 -20.27
N THR A 185 1.81 0.85 -19.30
CA THR A 185 3.11 1.15 -18.68
C THR A 185 3.04 0.74 -17.20
N THR A 186 3.37 1.62 -16.26
CA THR A 186 3.22 1.37 -14.83
C THR A 186 1.81 1.76 -14.40
N THR A 187 1.15 0.88 -13.67
CA THR A 187 -0.19 1.12 -13.11
C THR A 187 -0.35 0.31 -11.84
N LEU A 188 -1.13 0.83 -10.90
CA LEU A 188 -1.60 0.07 -9.76
C LEU A 188 -2.70 -0.90 -10.20
N ILE A 189 -2.82 -2.01 -9.48
CA ILE A 189 -3.83 -3.04 -9.74
C ILE A 189 -4.65 -3.29 -8.47
N HIS A 190 -5.94 -3.58 -8.66
CA HIS A 190 -6.83 -4.03 -7.59
C HIS A 190 -7.55 -5.32 -7.99
N PRO A 191 -8.03 -6.11 -7.02
CA PRO A 191 -8.72 -7.36 -7.29
C PRO A 191 -9.98 -7.16 -8.14
N LYS A 192 -10.27 -8.16 -8.97
CA LYS A 192 -11.44 -8.13 -9.86
C LYS A 192 -12.74 -8.10 -9.06
N GLY A 193 -13.66 -7.22 -9.45
CA GLY A 193 -14.98 -7.05 -8.82
C GLY A 193 -14.95 -6.36 -7.46
N THR A 194 -13.81 -5.78 -7.06
CA THR A 194 -13.70 -5.00 -5.83
C THR A 194 -13.72 -3.50 -6.11
N PRO A 195 -14.31 -2.69 -5.22
CA PRO A 195 -14.24 -1.24 -5.33
C PRO A 195 -12.81 -0.72 -5.15
N VAL A 196 -12.49 0.35 -5.86
CA VAL A 196 -11.21 1.05 -5.83
C VAL A 196 -11.13 2.01 -4.64
N GLY A 197 -9.97 2.05 -3.99
CA GLY A 197 -9.60 3.10 -3.04
C GLY A 197 -9.93 2.75 -1.59
N LEU A 198 -9.73 3.73 -0.71
CA LEU A 198 -9.95 3.56 0.72
C LEU A 198 -11.44 3.41 1.03
N GLN A 199 -11.77 2.34 1.75
CA GLN A 199 -13.13 2.08 2.19
C GLN A 199 -13.23 2.28 3.69
N ILE A 200 -14.13 3.18 4.10
CA ILE A 200 -14.44 3.41 5.51
C ILE A 200 -15.81 2.80 5.77
N LYS A 201 -15.87 1.83 6.70
CA LYS A 201 -17.11 1.18 7.11
C LYS A 201 -17.21 1.13 8.62
N ASP A 202 -18.25 1.79 9.14
CA ASP A 202 -18.68 1.68 10.53
C ASP A 202 -19.35 0.32 10.77
N GLN A 203 -18.83 -0.46 11.71
CA GLN A 203 -19.39 -1.74 12.16
C GLN A 203 -20.30 -1.56 13.38
N GLY A 204 -20.36 -0.37 13.97
CA GLY A 204 -21.18 -0.04 15.12
C GLY A 204 -20.60 -0.53 16.45
N GLU A 205 -21.48 -0.63 17.44
CA GLU A 205 -21.14 -1.15 18.76
C GLU A 205 -21.09 -2.68 18.73
N ARG A 206 -19.96 -3.26 19.16
CA ARG A 206 -19.78 -4.71 19.26
C ARG A 206 -18.87 -5.08 20.44
N PRO A 207 -18.99 -6.32 20.96
CA PRO A 207 -18.01 -6.84 21.90
C PRO A 207 -16.62 -6.90 21.26
N TRP A 208 -15.63 -6.42 22.00
CA TRP A 208 -14.21 -6.42 21.64
C TRP A 208 -13.39 -7.00 22.79
N ASP A 209 -12.33 -7.72 22.49
CA ASP A 209 -11.55 -8.41 23.51
C ASP A 209 -10.40 -7.52 24.02
N ASP A 210 -10.24 -7.47 25.34
CA ASP A 210 -9.06 -6.86 25.97
C ASP A 210 -7.82 -7.77 25.83
N SER A 211 -6.68 -7.32 26.37
CA SER A 211 -5.43 -8.10 26.34
C SER A 211 -5.50 -9.44 27.10
N SER A 212 -6.53 -9.63 27.93
CA SER A 212 -6.78 -10.84 28.72
C SER A 212 -7.92 -11.69 28.13
N SER A 213 -8.40 -11.34 26.93
CA SER A 213 -9.55 -11.98 26.27
C SER A 213 -10.88 -11.83 27.02
N ASN A 214 -11.03 -10.77 27.80
CA ASN A 214 -12.31 -10.38 28.37
C ASN A 214 -13.02 -9.40 27.42
N PRO A 215 -14.32 -9.59 27.14
CA PRO A 215 -15.05 -8.72 26.24
C PRO A 215 -15.43 -7.39 26.92
N TYR A 216 -15.32 -6.29 26.20
CA TYR A 216 -15.89 -4.97 26.50
C TYR A 216 -16.62 -4.41 25.28
N GLN A 217 -17.48 -3.39 25.45
CA GLN A 217 -18.19 -2.79 24.31
C GLN A 217 -17.32 -1.70 23.66
N ALA A 218 -17.11 -1.81 22.35
CA ALA A 218 -16.37 -0.84 21.56
C ALA A 218 -17.16 -0.40 20.33
N TYR A 219 -17.00 0.86 19.94
CA TYR A 219 -17.33 1.32 18.59
C TYR A 219 -16.20 0.93 17.65
N VAL A 220 -16.55 0.26 16.54
CA VAL A 220 -15.61 -0.19 15.50
C VAL A 220 -16.07 0.22 14.13
#